data_AF-A0A351NF92-F1
#
_entry.id   AF-A0A351NF92-F1
#
_cell.length_a   1.000
_cell.length_b   1.000
_cell.length_c   1.000
_cell.angle_alpha   90.00
_cell.angle_beta   90.00
_cell.angle_gamma   90.00
#
_symmetry.space_group_name_H-M   'P 1'
#
loop_
_entity.id
_entity.type
_entity.pdbx_description
1 polymer ?
#
loop_
_entity_poly.entity_id
_entity_poly.type
_entity_poly.pdbx_seq_one_letter_code
_entity_poly.pdbx_strand_id
1 'polypeptide(L)'
;MRTEFTRDIIITDFSHIEETNCYCSPQSAETIRQKILSFPINAIHFIGTGDYHYQTLFWLERLTEPFSLVLIDNHPDDQQSAFTEELLSCGGWVEQARKLPLCKRTVWIREASDYCHLTSSPESIKNPGSISEVGMHTVYLSVDIDVLSQEYAH
;
A
#
# COMPACT_ATOMS: atom_id res chain seq x y z
N MET A 1 29.40 19.26 7.40
CA MET A 1 29.41 17.98 8.14
C MET A 1 28.51 17.03 7.36
N ARG A 2 29.09 16.11 6.57
CA ARG A 2 28.33 15.12 5.81
C ARG A 2 27.94 14.03 6.81
N THR A 3 26.66 13.92 7.14
CA THR A 3 26.13 12.77 7.87
C THR A 3 26.28 11.55 6.96
N GLU A 4 27.22 10.67 7.28
CA GLU A 4 27.27 9.34 6.68
C GLU A 4 26.04 8.58 7.17
N PHE A 5 25.03 8.46 6.32
CA PHE A 5 23.95 7.51 6.53
C PHE A 5 24.52 6.11 6.27
N THR A 6 24.96 5.41 7.31
CA THR A 6 25.04 3.95 7.25
C THR A 6 23.62 3.44 7.10
N ARG A 7 23.23 3.10 5.86
CA ARG A 7 21.93 2.49 5.57
C ARG A 7 22.02 1.02 5.92
N ASP A 8 21.38 0.61 7.01
CA ASP A 8 21.14 -0.80 7.26
C ASP A 8 20.13 -1.30 6.22
N ILE A 9 20.60 -2.12 5.28
CA ILE A 9 19.77 -2.74 4.25
C ILE A 9 19.42 -4.14 4.73
N ILE A 10 18.14 -4.41 4.90
CA ILE A 10 17.62 -5.74 5.24
C ILE A 10 17.07 -6.37 3.96
N ILE A 11 17.64 -7.52 3.57
CA ILE A 11 17.19 -8.30 2.42
C ILE A 11 16.62 -9.61 2.95
N THR A 12 15.44 -9.97 2.47
CA THR A 12 14.72 -11.19 2.85
C THR A 12 14.05 -11.77 1.62
N ASP A 13 13.98 -13.10 1.55
CA ASP A 13 13.43 -13.83 0.42
C ASP A 13 12.16 -14.59 0.84
N PHE A 14 11.08 -14.32 0.11
CA PHE A 14 9.76 -14.93 0.29
C PHE A 14 9.35 -15.81 -0.90
N SER A 15 10.22 -16.02 -1.89
CA SER A 15 9.93 -16.75 -3.13
C SER A 15 9.48 -18.21 -2.94
N HIS A 16 9.79 -18.79 -1.77
CA HIS A 16 9.38 -20.15 -1.39
C HIS A 16 7.95 -20.24 -0.84
N ILE A 17 7.27 -19.11 -0.61
CA ILE A 17 5.90 -19.10 -0.10
C ILE A 17 4.92 -19.19 -1.28
N GLU A 18 4.24 -20.32 -1.37
CA GLU A 18 3.21 -20.58 -2.38
C GLU A 18 1.92 -19.80 -2.09
N GLU A 19 1.02 -19.74 -3.09
CA GLU A 19 -0.29 -19.07 -2.97
C GLU A 19 -0.17 -17.58 -2.59
N THR A 20 0.74 -16.86 -3.26
CA THR A 20 1.04 -15.43 -3.02
C THR A 20 0.98 -14.55 -4.28
N ASN A 21 0.87 -15.14 -5.48
CA ASN A 21 0.90 -14.38 -6.73
C ASN A 21 -0.47 -13.74 -7.02
N CYS A 22 -0.56 -12.41 -6.96
CA CYS A 22 -1.77 -11.57 -7.06
C CYS A 22 -2.84 -11.82 -5.99
N TYR A 23 -2.90 -13.03 -5.44
CA TYR A 23 -3.78 -13.50 -4.40
C TYR A 23 -2.95 -14.20 -3.33
N CYS A 24 -3.26 -13.89 -2.07
CA CYS A 24 -2.58 -14.45 -0.90
C CYS A 24 -3.55 -15.29 -0.09
N SER A 25 -3.25 -16.58 0.07
CA SER A 25 -4.01 -17.44 0.98
C SER A 25 -3.87 -16.95 2.44
N PRO A 26 -4.86 -17.19 3.32
CA PRO A 26 -4.76 -16.81 4.72
C PRO A 26 -3.52 -17.36 5.43
N GLN A 27 -3.13 -18.59 5.10
CA GLN A 27 -1.95 -19.26 5.65
C GLN A 27 -0.65 -18.56 5.22
N SER A 28 -0.53 -18.22 3.94
CA SER A 28 0.62 -17.49 3.41
C SER A 28 0.68 -16.06 3.97
N ALA A 29 -0.47 -15.40 4.12
CA ALA A 29 -0.56 -14.06 4.71
C ALA A 29 -0.05 -14.06 6.16
N GLU A 30 -0.49 -15.01 6.98
CA GLU A 30 -0.01 -15.15 8.36
C GLU A 30 1.50 -15.43 8.41
N THR A 31 2.00 -16.30 7.54
CA THR A 31 3.44 -16.60 7.44
C THR A 31 4.24 -15.34 7.13
N ILE A 32 3.78 -14.51 6.19
CA ILE A 32 4.44 -13.25 5.82
C ILE A 32 4.39 -12.27 6.99
N ARG A 33 3.21 -12.08 7.61
CA ARG A 33 3.04 -11.20 8.78
C ARG A 33 4.06 -11.52 9.88
N GLN A 34 4.15 -12.79 10.28
CA GLN A 34 5.08 -13.22 11.32
C GLN A 34 6.54 -12.92 10.98
N LYS A 35 6.95 -13.15 9.73
CA LYS A 35 8.32 -12.87 9.28
C LYS A 35 8.66 -11.37 9.33
N ILE A 36 7.73 -10.52 8.88
CA ILE A 36 8.01 -9.07 8.80
C ILE A 36 8.01 -8.36 10.16
N LEU A 37 7.47 -8.98 11.23
CA LEU A 37 7.44 -8.38 12.58
C LEU A 37 8.83 -7.95 13.08
N SER A 38 9.87 -8.67 12.67
CA SER A 38 11.26 -8.38 13.04
C SER A 38 11.87 -7.18 12.31
N PHE A 39 11.23 -6.69 11.24
CA PHE A 39 11.74 -5.60 10.42
C PHE A 39 11.21 -4.24 10.87
N PRO A 40 11.99 -3.15 10.71
CA PRO A 40 11.56 -1.81 11.10
C PRO A 40 10.37 -1.32 10.27
N ILE A 41 9.38 -0.72 10.94
CA ILE A 41 8.23 -0.08 10.28
C ILE A 41 8.58 1.31 9.72
N ASN A 42 9.47 2.05 10.39
CA ASN A 42 9.94 3.37 9.93
C ASN A 42 11.12 3.19 8.97
N ALA A 43 10.84 2.68 7.78
CA ALA A 43 11.83 2.43 6.72
C ALA A 43 11.19 2.62 5.34
N ILE A 44 12.02 2.59 4.30
CA ILE A 44 11.54 2.44 2.92
C ILE A 44 11.46 0.94 2.65
N HIS A 45 10.25 0.44 2.39
CA HIS A 45 10.02 -0.97 2.07
C HIS A 45 9.95 -1.15 0.56
N PHE A 46 10.80 -2.00 0.00
CA PHE A 46 10.70 -2.46 -1.37
C PHE A 46 10.03 -3.84 -1.37
N ILE A 47 8.90 -3.96 -2.08
CA ILE A 47 8.05 -5.15 -2.06
C ILE A 47 7.97 -5.69 -3.49
N GLY A 48 8.67 -6.80 -3.75
CA GLY A 48 8.48 -7.66 -4.93
C GLY A 48 8.21 -6.96 -6.28
N THR A 49 7.49 -7.67 -7.14
CA THR A 49 6.78 -7.12 -8.30
C THR A 49 5.39 -6.62 -7.89
N GLY A 50 4.67 -5.91 -8.78
CA GLY A 50 3.30 -5.43 -8.53
C GLY A 50 2.30 -6.55 -8.16
N ASP A 51 2.59 -7.80 -8.53
CA ASP A 51 1.81 -8.99 -8.15
C ASP A 51 1.75 -9.24 -6.62
N TYR A 52 2.49 -8.47 -5.84
CA TYR A 52 2.60 -8.57 -4.39
C TYR A 52 2.19 -7.28 -3.66
N HIS A 53 1.60 -6.31 -4.36
CA HIS A 53 1.29 -4.99 -3.80
C HIS A 53 0.42 -5.03 -2.55
N TYR A 54 -0.45 -6.06 -2.44
CA TYR A 54 -1.26 -6.34 -1.25
C TYR A 54 -0.43 -6.47 0.05
N GLN A 55 0.86 -6.81 -0.03
CA GLN A 55 1.71 -6.92 1.16
C GLN A 55 1.87 -5.57 1.88
N THR A 56 1.59 -4.45 1.20
CA THR A 56 1.48 -3.12 1.82
C THR A 56 0.54 -3.15 3.03
N LEU A 57 -0.58 -3.87 2.94
CA LEU A 57 -1.54 -4.01 4.03
C LEU A 57 -0.89 -4.53 5.32
N PHE A 58 0.03 -5.49 5.21
CA PHE A 58 0.72 -6.08 6.37
C PHE A 58 1.62 -5.08 7.10
N TRP A 59 2.12 -4.06 6.40
CA TRP A 59 2.85 -2.96 7.02
C TRP A 59 1.91 -1.96 7.68
N LEU A 60 0.80 -1.63 7.02
CA LEU A 60 -0.22 -0.72 7.57
C LEU A 60 -0.83 -1.25 8.88
N GLU A 61 -1.05 -2.55 8.98
CA GLU A 61 -1.52 -3.24 10.19
C GLU A 61 -0.61 -3.01 11.42
N ARG A 62 0.66 -2.64 11.20
CA ARG A 62 1.67 -2.43 12.25
C ARG A 62 1.81 -0.97 12.68
N LEU A 63 1.15 -0.04 11.99
CA LEU A 63 1.16 1.37 12.36
C LEU A 63 0.39 1.54 13.67
N THR A 64 0.96 2.29 14.61
CA THR A 64 0.37 2.52 15.95
C THR A 64 -0.27 3.90 16.10
N GLU A 65 -0.12 4.76 15.11
CA GLU A 65 -0.66 6.12 15.09
C GLU A 65 -1.67 6.28 13.94
N PRO A 66 -2.71 7.13 14.09
CA PRO A 66 -3.60 7.48 13.00
C PRO A 66 -2.85 7.96 11.76
N PHE A 67 -3.20 7.42 10.60
CA PHE A 67 -2.50 7.73 9.35
C PHE A 67 -3.45 7.96 8.17
N SER A 68 -2.94 8.63 7.15
CA SER A 68 -3.53 8.68 5.81
C SER A 68 -2.69 7.83 4.85
N LEU A 69 -3.35 6.98 4.08
CA LEU A 69 -2.72 6.24 2.98
C LEU A 69 -2.79 7.10 1.71
N VAL A 70 -1.64 7.33 1.07
CA VAL A 70 -1.56 7.85 -0.29
C VAL A 70 -1.09 6.72 -1.18
N LEU A 71 -1.95 6.36 -2.13
CA LEU A 71 -1.71 5.36 -3.17
C LEU A 71 -1.40 6.08 -4.47
N ILE A 72 -0.23 5.81 -5.04
CA ILE A 72 0.15 6.23 -6.38
C ILE A 72 0.20 4.99 -7.25
N ASP A 73 -0.78 4.84 -8.13
CA ASP A 73 -1.05 3.56 -8.79
C ASP A 73 -1.95 3.77 -10.02
N ASN A 74 -1.75 2.99 -11.08
CA ASN A 74 -2.68 2.97 -12.20
C ASN A 74 -4.05 2.36 -11.84
N HIS A 75 -4.10 1.54 -10.79
CA HIS A 75 -5.26 0.83 -10.27
C HIS A 75 -5.69 1.34 -8.89
N PRO A 76 -7.00 1.32 -8.56
CA PRO A 76 -7.47 1.76 -7.25
C PRO A 76 -7.31 0.72 -6.14
N ASP A 77 -7.07 -0.55 -6.50
CA ASP A 77 -6.88 -1.70 -5.60
C ASP A 77 -7.93 -1.88 -4.51
N ASP A 78 -9.17 -1.46 -4.80
CA ASP A 78 -10.28 -1.44 -3.85
C ASP A 78 -11.49 -2.28 -4.27
N GLN A 79 -11.28 -3.21 -5.20
CA GLN A 79 -12.31 -4.14 -5.61
C GLN A 79 -12.63 -5.13 -4.49
N GLN A 80 -13.91 -5.42 -4.30
CA GLN A 80 -14.34 -6.50 -3.43
C GLN A 80 -13.84 -7.84 -4.01
N SER A 81 -13.29 -8.71 -3.15
CA SER A 81 -12.79 -10.02 -3.58
C SER A 81 -13.87 -10.80 -4.34
N ALA A 82 -13.54 -11.27 -5.55
CA ALA A 82 -14.46 -11.98 -6.42
C ALA A 82 -14.73 -13.45 -6.00
N PHE A 83 -13.91 -14.00 -5.09
CA PHE A 83 -13.94 -15.42 -4.74
C PHE A 83 -14.50 -15.66 -3.33
N THR A 84 -13.85 -15.10 -2.30
CA THR A 84 -14.26 -15.18 -0.89
C THR A 84 -13.71 -13.97 -0.12
N GLU A 85 -14.37 -13.55 0.97
CA GLU A 85 -13.89 -12.44 1.81
C GLU A 85 -12.52 -12.70 2.48
N GLU A 86 -12.12 -13.97 2.57
CA GLU A 86 -10.88 -14.39 3.24
C GLU A 86 -9.63 -14.29 2.36
N LEU A 87 -9.80 -14.28 1.03
CA LEU A 87 -8.67 -14.21 0.11
C LEU A 87 -8.25 -12.76 -0.13
N LEU A 88 -7.03 -12.41 0.28
CA LEU A 88 -6.45 -11.10 0.03
C LEU A 88 -5.90 -11.05 -1.41
N SER A 89 -6.12 -9.94 -2.11
CA SER A 89 -5.64 -9.76 -3.49
C SER A 89 -5.03 -8.37 -3.70
N CYS A 90 -4.18 -8.22 -4.73
CA CYS A 90 -3.72 -6.89 -5.17
C CYS A 90 -4.91 -6.00 -5.51
N GLY A 91 -5.86 -6.50 -6.30
CA GLY A 91 -7.02 -5.67 -6.68
C GLY A 91 -7.97 -5.26 -5.55
N GLY A 92 -7.79 -5.69 -4.30
CA GLY A 92 -8.72 -5.42 -3.18
C GLY A 92 -8.10 -5.08 -1.83
N TRP A 93 -6.77 -4.91 -1.74
CA TRP A 93 -6.11 -4.68 -0.45
C TRP A 93 -6.43 -3.30 0.14
N VAL A 94 -6.71 -2.29 -0.68
CA VAL A 94 -7.04 -0.93 -0.24
C VAL A 94 -8.37 -0.92 0.51
N GLU A 95 -9.33 -1.75 0.08
CA GLU A 95 -10.60 -1.90 0.78
C GLU A 95 -10.42 -2.52 2.18
N GLN A 96 -9.45 -3.43 2.34
CA GLN A 96 -9.09 -3.94 3.66
C GLN A 96 -8.34 -2.89 4.49
N ALA A 97 -7.46 -2.11 3.87
CA ALA A 97 -6.72 -1.03 4.55
C ALA A 97 -7.67 0.03 5.13
N ARG A 98 -8.79 0.34 4.45
CA ARG A 98 -9.83 1.28 4.94
C ARG A 98 -10.53 0.80 6.20
N LYS A 99 -10.60 -0.52 6.41
CA LYS A 99 -11.22 -1.12 7.61
C LYS A 99 -10.30 -1.06 8.84
N LEU A 100 -9.01 -0.72 8.66
CA LEU A 100 -8.09 -0.55 9.77
C LEU A 100 -8.51 0.64 10.66
N PRO A 101 -8.56 0.49 11.99
CA PRO A 101 -9.07 1.53 12.88
C PRO A 101 -8.23 2.81 12.88
N LEU A 102 -6.95 2.71 12.49
CA LEU A 102 -6.02 3.83 12.42
C LEU A 102 -5.92 4.46 11.02
N CYS A 103 -6.45 3.81 9.98
CA CYS A 103 -6.55 4.40 8.66
C CYS A 103 -7.68 5.44 8.66
N LYS A 104 -7.32 6.73 8.63
CA LYS A 104 -8.31 7.82 8.69
C LYS A 104 -8.76 8.30 7.32
N ARG A 105 -7.94 8.07 6.31
CA ARG A 105 -8.16 8.51 4.94
C ARG A 105 -7.33 7.66 3.98
N THR A 106 -7.87 7.40 2.80
CA THR A 106 -7.11 6.88 1.66
C THR A 106 -7.25 7.85 0.49
N VAL A 107 -6.16 8.10 -0.20
CA VAL A 107 -6.06 8.98 -1.37
C VAL A 107 -5.49 8.16 -2.51
N TRP A 108 -6.08 8.23 -3.69
CA TRP A 108 -5.57 7.57 -4.89
C TRP A 108 -5.18 8.61 -5.94
N ILE A 109 -3.97 8.49 -6.46
CA ILE A 109 -3.38 9.33 -7.50
C ILE A 109 -2.97 8.40 -8.64
N ARG A 110 -3.53 8.62 -9.82
CA ARG A 110 -3.24 7.85 -11.02
C ARG A 110 -2.34 8.60 -12.00
N GLU A 111 -2.53 9.91 -12.10
CA GLU A 111 -1.77 10.78 -12.99
C GLU A 111 -1.56 12.18 -12.37
N ALA A 112 -0.67 12.97 -12.97
CA ALA A 112 -0.31 14.29 -12.43
C ALA A 112 -1.50 15.26 -12.36
N SER A 113 -2.49 15.13 -13.26
CA SER A 113 -3.74 15.91 -13.29
C SER A 113 -4.56 15.74 -12.01
N ASP A 114 -4.48 14.57 -11.39
CA ASP A 114 -5.26 14.23 -10.19
C ASP A 114 -4.90 15.12 -9.00
N TYR A 115 -3.69 15.67 -8.98
CA TYR A 115 -3.26 16.58 -7.92
C TYR A 115 -4.14 17.85 -7.83
N CYS A 116 -4.83 18.27 -8.91
CA CYS A 116 -5.54 19.55 -8.95
C CYS A 116 -6.98 19.52 -8.36
N HIS A 117 -7.51 18.35 -7.97
CA HIS A 117 -8.91 18.18 -7.57
C HIS A 117 -9.13 18.05 -6.04
N LEU A 118 -8.23 18.65 -5.25
CA LEU A 118 -8.30 18.70 -3.78
C LEU A 118 -9.58 19.44 -3.32
N THR A 119 -10.69 18.72 -3.14
CA THR A 119 -11.97 19.30 -2.69
C THR A 119 -12.49 18.61 -1.44
N SER A 120 -13.12 19.40 -0.57
CA SER A 120 -13.51 19.10 0.80
C SER A 120 -14.77 18.21 0.94
N SER A 121 -14.92 17.19 0.09
CA SER A 121 -16.03 16.23 0.20
C SER A 121 -15.57 14.91 0.85
N PRO A 122 -16.22 14.43 1.92
CA PRO A 122 -15.87 13.19 2.61
C PRO A 122 -16.23 11.90 1.83
N GLU A 123 -16.88 12.01 0.68
CA GLU A 123 -17.24 10.86 -0.18
C GLU A 123 -16.48 10.93 -1.51
N SER A 124 -15.24 10.46 -1.58
CA SER A 124 -14.54 10.47 -2.88
C SER A 124 -13.26 9.62 -2.91
N ILE A 125 -13.37 8.37 -3.39
CA ILE A 125 -12.22 7.55 -3.85
C ILE A 125 -12.54 6.76 -5.13
N LYS A 126 -13.81 6.72 -5.58
CA LYS A 126 -14.14 6.16 -6.91
C LYS A 126 -13.43 6.87 -8.06
N ASN A 127 -12.94 8.09 -7.82
CA ASN A 127 -12.23 8.91 -8.79
C ASN A 127 -10.86 9.31 -8.22
N PRO A 128 -9.79 9.20 -9.02
CA PRO A 128 -8.46 9.71 -8.66
C PRO A 128 -8.48 11.20 -8.24
N GLY A 129 -7.53 11.60 -7.40
CA GLY A 129 -7.31 13.03 -7.06
C GLY A 129 -8.21 13.61 -5.98
N SER A 130 -9.05 12.78 -5.38
CA SER A 130 -10.00 13.17 -4.35
C SER A 130 -9.34 13.30 -2.97
N ILE A 131 -9.08 14.52 -2.52
CA ILE A 131 -8.39 14.80 -1.25
C ILE A 131 -9.16 15.89 -0.48
N SER A 132 -9.64 15.56 0.72
CA SER A 132 -10.01 16.57 1.72
C SER A 132 -8.77 17.01 2.50
N GLU A 133 -8.76 18.25 2.98
CA GLU A 133 -7.66 18.94 3.69
C GLU A 133 -6.77 18.01 4.54
N VAL A 134 -5.45 18.03 4.29
CA VAL A 134 -4.46 17.28 5.06
C VAL A 134 -4.27 17.98 6.40
N GLY A 135 -5.08 17.58 7.39
CA GLY A 135 -4.68 17.78 8.78
C GLY A 135 -3.35 17.06 9.04
N MET A 136 -2.52 17.60 9.93
CA MET A 136 -1.19 17.05 10.29
C MET A 136 -1.30 15.63 10.88
N HIS A 137 -1.47 14.63 10.02
CA HIS A 137 -1.45 13.21 10.36
C HIS A 137 -0.29 12.52 9.64
N THR A 138 0.21 11.44 10.24
CA THR A 138 1.20 10.57 9.62
C THR A 138 0.71 10.12 8.24
N VAL A 139 1.60 10.15 7.23
CA VAL A 139 1.28 9.71 5.87
C VAL A 139 2.08 8.44 5.57
N TYR A 140 1.39 7.42 5.06
CA TYR A 140 2.03 6.26 4.43
C TYR A 140 1.88 6.40 2.92
N LEU A 141 3.00 6.35 2.19
CA LEU A 141 3.02 6.44 0.73
C LEU A 141 3.26 5.05 0.15
N SER A 142 2.30 4.53 -0.61
CA SER A 142 2.45 3.31 -1.42
C SER A 142 2.50 3.69 -2.89
N VAL A 143 3.45 3.12 -3.64
CA VAL A 143 3.66 3.40 -5.06
C VAL A 143 3.75 2.08 -5.81
N ASP A 144 2.82 1.81 -6.73
CA ASP A 144 3.02 0.81 -7.78
C ASP A 144 3.74 1.48 -8.96
N ILE A 145 4.75 0.81 -9.49
CA ILE A 145 5.57 1.32 -10.59
C ILE A 145 4.81 1.39 -11.91
N ASP A 146 3.73 0.63 -12.06
CA ASP A 146 2.89 0.64 -13.27
C ASP A 146 2.12 1.95 -13.49
N VAL A 147 2.13 2.85 -12.50
CA VAL A 147 1.67 4.23 -12.64
C VAL A 147 2.49 5.02 -13.66
N LEU A 148 3.74 4.60 -13.89
CA LEU A 148 4.58 5.17 -14.91
C LEU A 148 4.13 4.68 -16.29
N SER A 149 4.26 5.52 -17.32
CA SER A 149 4.01 5.08 -18.69
C SER A 149 4.90 3.89 -19.06
N GLN A 150 4.47 3.10 -20.04
CA GLN A 150 5.22 1.94 -20.56
C GLN A 150 6.67 2.23 -20.99
N GLU A 151 7.02 3.50 -21.27
CA GLU A 151 8.40 3.93 -21.53
C GLU A 151 9.33 3.80 -20.30
N TYR A 152 8.78 3.87 -19.10
CA TYR A 152 9.54 3.88 -17.83
C TYR A 152 9.22 2.68 -16.92
N ALA A 153 8.14 1.94 -17.20
CA ALA A 153 7.78 0.70 -16.53
C ALA A 153 8.17 -0.50 -17.43
N HIS A 154 9.35 -1.08 -17.18
CA HIS A 154 9.90 -2.24 -17.89
C HIS A 154 10.08 -3.45 -16.96
#